data_AF-A0A8K1S647-F1
#
_entry.id   AF-A0A8K1S647-F1
#
_cell.length_a   1.000
_cell.length_b   1.000
_cell.length_c   1.000
_cell.angle_alpha   90.00
_cell.angle_beta   90.00
_cell.angle_gamma   90.00
#
_symmetry.space_group_name_H-M   'P 1'
#
loop_
_entity.id
_entity.type
_entity.pdbx_description
1 polymer ?
#
loop_
_entity_poly.entity_id
_entity_poly.type
_entity_poly.pdbx_seq_one_letter_code
_entity_poly.pdbx_strand_id
1 'polypeptide(L)'
;MEKPHHPRATEATTKYFIIQTLAAALILFASTINAWQTGQWTIMMSLSPMVNTILLAALLLKMGIAPAHLWYPDIIQGTTMTTAMVMSTWQKLAPLALLYLTINHMQTNTLILMGTLSVLIGGLAGLNQTQTRKILAMSSVAHMGWLLIALAMNPDLATLTMVIYLLMTTTMFLCLTATATKTLLDLSTASSQSPTLTTTISITLLSLGGLPPLTG
;
A
#
# COMPACT_ATOMS: atom_id res chain seq x y z
N MET A 1 -8.23 9.83 -21.59
CA MET A 1 -6.81 9.56 -21.91
C MET A 1 -5.97 10.74 -21.45
N GLU A 2 -5.20 10.60 -20.37
CA GLU A 2 -4.25 11.64 -19.95
C GLU A 2 -3.03 11.61 -20.89
N LYS A 3 -2.62 12.77 -21.41
CA LYS A 3 -1.48 12.90 -22.33
C LYS A 3 -0.19 12.42 -21.63
N PRO A 4 0.73 11.74 -22.33
CA PRO A 4 1.97 11.19 -21.76
C PRO A 4 2.96 12.23 -21.21
N HIS A 5 2.69 13.54 -21.36
CA HIS A 5 3.56 14.63 -20.95
C HIS A 5 2.81 15.70 -20.14
N HIS A 6 2.07 15.30 -19.10
CA HIS A 6 1.47 16.25 -18.16
C HIS A 6 2.42 16.48 -16.98
N PRO A 7 2.61 17.74 -16.50
CA PRO A 7 3.56 18.07 -15.43
C PRO A 7 3.31 17.29 -14.12
N ARG A 8 2.05 16.97 -13.82
CA ARG A 8 1.70 16.12 -12.66
C ARG A 8 2.22 14.68 -12.78
N ALA A 9 2.23 14.12 -14.00
CA ALA A 9 2.76 12.78 -14.21
C ALA A 9 4.28 12.78 -14.03
N THR A 10 4.97 13.80 -14.56
CA THR A 10 6.42 13.94 -14.35
C THR A 10 6.76 14.12 -12.87
N GLU A 11 6.02 14.97 -12.13
CA GLU A 11 6.21 15.15 -10.69
C GLU A 11 5.98 13.85 -9.89
N ALA A 12 4.92 13.10 -10.23
CA ALA A 12 4.67 11.81 -9.58
C ALA A 12 5.80 10.81 -9.85
N THR A 13 6.29 10.73 -11.10
CA THR A 13 7.40 9.84 -11.45
C THR A 13 8.70 10.21 -10.74
N THR A 14 9.03 11.51 -10.63
CA THR A 14 10.26 11.95 -9.96
C THR A 14 10.18 11.70 -8.45
N LYS A 15 9.05 12.00 -7.81
CA LYS A 15 8.82 11.67 -6.38
C LYS A 15 8.96 10.18 -6.14
N TYR A 16 8.32 9.35 -6.98
CA TYR A 16 8.36 7.89 -6.82
C TYR A 16 9.80 7.37 -6.94
N PHE A 17 10.51 7.81 -7.98
CA PHE A 17 11.88 7.41 -8.22
C PHE A 17 12.79 7.75 -7.03
N ILE A 18 12.76 8.99 -6.53
CA ILE A 18 13.64 9.42 -5.43
C ILE A 18 13.37 8.60 -4.16
N ILE A 19 12.11 8.38 -3.82
CA ILE A 19 11.75 7.69 -2.58
C ILE A 19 12.05 6.19 -2.67
N GLN A 20 11.77 5.56 -3.81
CA GLN A 20 12.02 4.13 -3.97
C GLN A 20 13.50 3.81 -4.14
N THR A 21 14.28 4.69 -4.77
CA THR A 21 15.74 4.54 -4.84
C THR A 21 16.37 4.69 -3.45
N LEU A 22 15.90 5.64 -2.64
CA LEU A 22 16.31 5.76 -1.24
C LEU A 22 15.98 4.49 -0.44
N ALA A 23 14.76 3.97 -0.57
CA ALA A 23 14.35 2.74 0.09
C ALA A 23 15.21 1.54 -0.36
N ALA A 24 15.51 1.42 -1.65
CA ALA A 24 16.38 0.37 -2.17
C ALA A 24 17.83 0.50 -1.66
N ALA A 25 18.36 1.72 -1.57
CA ALA A 25 19.68 1.99 -1.02
C ALA A 25 19.75 1.61 0.47
N LEU A 26 18.70 1.87 1.25
CA LEU A 26 18.62 1.46 2.66
C LEU A 26 18.57 -0.08 2.82
N ILE A 27 17.82 -0.79 1.96
CA ILE A 27 17.81 -2.26 1.94
C ILE A 27 19.22 -2.79 1.65
N LEU A 28 19.88 -2.23 0.63
CA LEU A 28 21.24 -2.62 0.28
C LEU A 28 22.20 -2.34 1.44
N PHE A 29 22.13 -1.16 2.05
CA PHE A 29 22.94 -0.79 3.21
C PHE A 29 22.76 -1.77 4.38
N ALA A 30 21.51 -2.08 4.74
CA ALA A 30 21.18 -3.07 5.76
C ALA A 30 21.79 -4.45 5.43
N SER A 31 21.66 -4.91 4.18
CA SER A 31 22.22 -6.19 3.74
C SER A 31 23.75 -6.22 3.79
N THR A 32 24.42 -5.12 3.41
CA THR A 32 25.88 -5.04 3.43
C THR A 32 26.44 -5.02 4.84
N ILE A 33 25.78 -4.33 5.79
CA ILE A 33 26.16 -4.36 7.20
C ILE A 33 25.98 -5.77 7.76
N ASN A 34 24.86 -6.42 7.43
CA ASN A 34 24.62 -7.79 7.88
C ASN A 34 25.70 -8.76 7.36
N ALA A 35 26.02 -8.68 6.08
CA ALA A 35 27.06 -9.50 5.46
C ALA A 35 28.45 -9.19 6.02
N TRP A 36 28.74 -7.92 6.35
CA TRP A 36 29.98 -7.53 7.01
C TRP A 36 30.10 -8.08 8.43
N GLN A 37 28.99 -8.11 9.19
CA GLN A 37 28.97 -8.63 10.56
C GLN A 37 29.00 -10.16 10.64
N THR A 38 28.32 -10.84 9.72
CA THR A 38 28.11 -12.31 9.77
C THR A 38 28.94 -13.10 8.75
N GLY A 39 29.47 -12.43 7.73
CA GLY A 39 30.16 -13.08 6.61
C GLY A 39 29.25 -13.83 5.63
N GLN A 40 27.92 -13.70 5.75
CA GLN A 40 26.93 -14.47 5.00
C GLN A 40 25.89 -13.57 4.32
N TRP A 41 25.32 -14.03 3.20
CA TRP A 41 24.28 -13.33 2.43
C TRP A 41 22.87 -13.94 2.59
N THR A 42 22.70 -14.83 3.56
CA THR A 42 21.42 -15.52 3.82
C THR A 42 20.40 -14.57 4.45
N ILE A 43 19.20 -14.47 3.86
CA ILE A 43 18.13 -13.55 4.29
C ILE A 43 17.58 -13.92 5.68
N MET A 44 17.50 -15.21 5.99
CA MET A 44 16.82 -15.72 7.20
C MET A 44 17.65 -15.61 8.48
N MET A 45 18.90 -15.15 8.41
CA MET A 45 19.77 -15.09 9.58
C MET A 45 19.42 -13.93 10.52
N SER A 46 19.75 -14.11 11.79
CA SER A 46 19.54 -13.11 12.83
C SER A 46 20.33 -11.84 12.52
N LEU A 47 19.59 -10.77 12.25
CA LEU A 47 20.16 -9.45 12.03
C LEU A 47 20.39 -8.76 13.38
N SER A 48 21.43 -7.92 13.47
CA SER A 48 21.59 -7.06 14.64
C SER A 48 20.41 -6.07 14.76
N PRO A 49 20.05 -5.60 15.97
CA PRO A 49 18.90 -4.71 16.16
C PRO A 49 18.95 -3.45 15.29
N MET A 50 20.15 -2.90 15.07
CA MET A 50 20.37 -1.76 14.18
C MET A 50 20.02 -2.09 12.71
N VAL A 51 20.40 -3.27 12.22
CA VAL A 51 20.11 -3.66 10.84
C VAL A 51 18.62 -3.93 10.65
N ASN A 52 17.96 -4.53 11.63
CA ASN A 52 16.52 -4.73 11.62
C ASN A 52 15.73 -3.42 11.55
N THR A 53 16.13 -2.39 12.31
CA THR A 53 15.44 -1.09 12.27
C THR A 53 15.64 -0.38 10.94
N ILE A 54 16.84 -0.42 10.36
CA ILE A 54 17.11 0.14 9.03
C ILE A 54 16.29 -0.59 7.96
N LEU A 55 16.27 -1.92 8.00
CA LEU A 55 15.51 -2.75 7.06
C LEU A 55 14.00 -2.48 7.19
N LEU A 56 13.47 -2.45 8.41
CA LEU A 56 12.08 -2.13 8.67
C LEU A 56 11.71 -0.74 8.14
N ALA A 57 12.53 0.28 8.44
CA ALA A 57 12.30 1.64 7.93
C ALA A 57 12.27 1.69 6.40
N ALA A 58 13.16 0.96 5.74
CA ALA A 58 13.20 0.86 4.28
C ALA A 58 11.95 0.17 3.70
N LEU A 59 11.46 -0.88 4.34
CA LEU A 59 10.24 -1.59 3.93
C LEU A 59 8.98 -0.75 4.16
N LEU A 60 8.87 -0.04 5.28
CA LEU A 60 7.80 0.92 5.54
C LEU A 60 7.77 2.01 4.46
N LEU A 61 8.94 2.54 4.09
CA LEU A 61 9.08 3.53 3.02
C LEU A 61 8.65 2.96 1.67
N LYS A 62 9.05 1.73 1.30
CA LYS A 62 8.62 1.09 0.05
C LYS A 62 7.11 0.89 -0.04
N MET A 63 6.48 0.43 1.04
CA MET A 63 5.05 0.10 1.05
C MET A 63 4.13 1.31 1.28
N GLY A 64 4.68 2.45 1.70
CA GLY A 64 3.93 3.67 1.99
C GLY A 64 3.19 3.59 3.33
N ILE A 65 3.78 2.94 4.33
CA ILE A 65 3.18 2.75 5.65
C ILE A 65 3.60 3.90 6.56
N ALA A 66 2.73 4.34 7.46
CA ALA A 66 3.06 5.39 8.41
C ALA A 66 4.29 5.03 9.27
N PRO A 67 5.17 5.99 9.56
CA PRO A 67 5.08 7.43 9.23
C PRO A 67 5.42 7.77 7.78
N ALA A 68 6.04 6.85 7.02
CA ALA A 68 6.52 7.05 5.65
C ALA A 68 5.44 6.95 4.54
N HIS A 69 4.24 7.48 4.79
CA HIS A 69 3.08 7.36 3.91
C HIS A 69 2.83 8.58 3.00
N LEU A 70 3.41 9.74 3.32
CA LEU A 70 3.08 11.04 2.72
C LEU A 70 3.25 11.09 1.20
N TRP A 71 4.19 10.31 0.66
CA TRP A 71 4.46 10.28 -0.77
C TRP A 71 3.37 9.61 -1.59
N TYR A 72 2.66 8.68 -0.97
CA TYR A 72 1.86 7.70 -1.67
C TYR A 72 0.57 8.28 -2.28
N PRO A 73 -0.23 9.11 -1.55
CA PRO A 73 -1.44 9.71 -2.12
C PRO A 73 -1.19 10.65 -3.30
N ASP A 74 -0.09 11.41 -3.27
CA ASP A 74 0.24 12.37 -4.33
C ASP A 74 0.69 11.67 -5.61
N ILE A 75 1.48 10.60 -5.49
CA ILE A 75 1.93 9.80 -6.64
C ILE A 75 0.75 9.07 -7.29
N ILE A 76 -0.15 8.50 -6.50
CA ILE A 76 -1.36 7.87 -7.05
C ILE A 76 -2.24 8.89 -7.76
N GLN A 77 -2.41 10.10 -7.21
CA GLN A 77 -3.22 11.13 -7.87
C GLN A 77 -2.62 11.62 -9.20
N GLY A 78 -1.28 11.69 -9.29
CA GLY A 78 -0.56 12.16 -10.48
C GLY A 78 -0.41 11.12 -11.58
N THR A 79 -0.83 9.88 -11.36
CA THR A 79 -0.69 8.77 -12.30
C THR A 79 -2.04 8.32 -12.89
N THR A 80 -1.97 7.57 -13.98
CA THR A 80 -3.17 6.98 -14.60
C THR A 80 -3.79 5.91 -13.70
N MET A 81 -5.08 5.62 -13.88
CA MET A 81 -5.79 4.64 -13.03
C MET A 81 -5.17 3.23 -13.10
N THR A 82 -4.72 2.80 -14.28
CA THR A 82 -4.08 1.48 -14.47
C THR A 82 -2.72 1.43 -13.76
N THR A 83 -1.92 2.49 -13.86
CA THR A 83 -0.64 2.58 -13.13
C THR A 83 -0.85 2.65 -11.62
N ALA A 84 -1.87 3.37 -11.15
CA ALA A 84 -2.23 3.42 -9.73
C ALA A 84 -2.68 2.04 -9.20
N MET A 85 -3.39 1.25 -10.01
CA MET A 85 -3.75 -0.13 -9.69
C MET A 85 -2.50 -1.01 -9.54
N VAL A 86 -1.56 -0.97 -10.49
CA VAL A 86 -0.30 -1.75 -10.41
C VAL A 86 0.53 -1.34 -9.19
N MET A 87 0.58 -0.05 -8.88
CA MET A 87 1.29 0.50 -7.73
C MET A 87 0.69 0.08 -6.39
N SER A 88 -0.64 0.01 -6.31
CA SER A 88 -1.34 -0.38 -5.08
C SER A 88 -1.38 -1.90 -4.86
N THR A 89 -1.15 -2.70 -5.90
CA THR A 89 -1.22 -4.17 -5.82
C THR A 89 0.16 -4.81 -5.97
N TRP A 90 0.68 -4.83 -7.19
CA TRP A 90 1.91 -5.54 -7.56
C TRP A 90 3.14 -5.06 -6.80
N GLN A 91 3.30 -3.74 -6.66
CA GLN A 91 4.48 -3.17 -6.00
C GLN A 91 4.57 -3.45 -4.49
N LYS A 92 3.47 -3.91 -3.87
CA LYS A 92 3.44 -4.26 -2.45
C LYS A 92 3.87 -5.70 -2.18
N LEU A 93 3.83 -6.58 -3.18
CA LEU A 93 4.13 -8.01 -3.02
C LEU A 93 5.59 -8.28 -2.63
N ALA A 94 6.55 -7.69 -3.35
CA ALA A 94 7.97 -7.96 -3.11
C ALA A 94 8.47 -7.43 -1.74
N PRO A 95 8.17 -6.18 -1.33
CA PRO A 95 8.53 -5.71 0.02
C PRO A 95 7.88 -6.55 1.12
N LEU A 96 6.63 -6.98 0.91
CA LEU A 96 5.95 -7.81 1.88
C LEU A 96 6.61 -9.19 2.01
N ALA A 97 6.97 -9.84 0.91
CA ALA A 97 7.66 -11.12 0.93
C ALA A 97 8.98 -11.06 1.72
N LEU A 98 9.72 -9.95 1.60
CA LEU A 98 10.93 -9.74 2.39
C LEU A 98 10.61 -9.59 3.88
N LEU A 99 9.49 -8.93 4.22
CA LEU A 99 9.02 -8.80 5.59
C LEU A 99 8.63 -10.17 6.19
N TYR A 100 7.97 -11.05 5.42
CA TYR A 100 7.68 -12.43 5.85
C TYR A 100 8.96 -13.20 6.20
N LEU A 101 9.99 -13.09 5.36
CA LEU A 101 11.24 -13.82 5.58
C LEU A 101 12.02 -13.33 6.80
N THR A 102 11.80 -12.09 7.23
CA THR A 102 12.56 -11.43 8.30
C THR A 102 11.73 -11.21 9.58
N ILE A 103 10.46 -11.63 9.59
CA ILE A 103 9.51 -11.36 10.68
C ILE A 103 9.99 -11.87 12.04
N ASN A 104 10.64 -13.04 12.07
CA ASN A 104 11.14 -13.68 13.29
C ASN A 104 12.19 -12.84 14.04
N HIS A 105 12.84 -11.91 13.34
CA HIS A 105 13.88 -11.06 13.89
C HIS A 105 13.38 -9.64 14.21
N MET A 106 12.15 -9.31 13.82
CA MET A 106 11.56 -8.00 14.02
C MET A 106 10.85 -7.92 15.37
N GLN A 107 10.92 -6.76 16.01
CA GLN A 107 10.23 -6.54 17.28
C GLN A 107 8.71 -6.41 17.04
N THR A 108 7.92 -7.30 17.63
CA THR A 108 6.46 -7.32 17.48
C THR A 108 5.79 -6.00 17.90
N ASN A 109 6.24 -5.41 19.01
CA ASN A 109 5.70 -4.13 19.50
C ASN A 109 5.87 -2.99 18.48
N THR A 110 6.99 -2.94 17.74
CA THR A 110 7.21 -1.87 16.76
C THR A 110 6.33 -2.06 15.53
N LEU A 111 6.14 -3.30 15.08
CA LEU A 111 5.23 -3.63 13.97
C LEU A 111 3.77 -3.26 14.30
N ILE A 112 3.30 -3.61 15.50
CA ILE A 112 1.94 -3.27 15.95
C ILE A 112 1.79 -1.75 16.08
N LEU A 113 2.79 -1.05 16.63
CA LEU A 113 2.76 0.41 16.74
C LEU A 113 2.67 1.08 15.36
N MET A 114 3.52 0.69 14.41
CA MET A 114 3.50 1.27 13.05
C MET A 114 2.20 0.90 12.32
N GLY A 115 1.71 -0.32 12.49
CA GLY A 115 0.45 -0.78 11.94
C GLY A 115 -0.73 0.05 12.46
N THR A 116 -0.86 0.21 13.78
CA THR A 116 -1.95 1.00 14.38
C THR A 116 -1.89 2.48 13.98
N LEU A 117 -0.70 3.07 13.94
CA LEU A 117 -0.50 4.43 13.43
C LEU A 117 -0.97 4.58 11.98
N SER A 118 -0.64 3.60 11.12
CA SER A 118 -1.03 3.65 9.72
C SER A 118 -2.53 3.45 9.50
N VAL A 119 -3.20 2.63 10.32
CA VAL A 119 -4.67 2.52 10.31
C VAL A 119 -5.32 3.85 10.69
N LEU A 120 -4.86 4.48 11.78
CA LEU A 120 -5.39 5.77 12.24
C LEU A 120 -5.20 6.88 11.20
N ILE A 121 -3.99 7.03 10.68
CA ILE A 121 -3.67 8.05 9.68
C ILE A 121 -4.40 7.76 8.36
N GLY A 122 -4.45 6.50 7.94
CA GLY A 122 -5.21 6.04 6.77
C GLY A 122 -6.68 6.44 6.84
N GLY A 123 -7.33 6.15 7.97
CA GLY A 123 -8.73 6.50 8.21
C GLY A 123 -8.96 8.01 8.22
N LEU A 124 -8.24 8.75 9.06
CA LEU A 124 -8.45 10.20 9.25
C LEU A 124 -8.15 11.00 7.97
N ALA A 125 -7.02 10.73 7.31
CA ALA A 125 -6.67 11.47 6.10
C ALA A 125 -7.49 11.05 4.88
N GLY A 126 -8.14 9.87 4.89
CA GLY A 126 -9.10 9.45 3.87
C GLY A 126 -10.42 10.22 3.90
N LEU A 127 -10.90 10.61 5.09
CA LEU A 127 -12.18 11.32 5.27
C LEU A 127 -12.23 12.67 4.57
N ASN A 128 -11.09 13.36 4.44
CA ASN A 128 -11.01 14.70 3.85
C ASN A 128 -10.61 14.71 2.37
N GLN A 129 -10.83 13.61 1.63
CA GLN A 129 -10.48 13.49 0.22
C GLN A 129 -11.72 13.45 -0.67
N THR A 130 -11.72 14.23 -1.74
CA THR A 130 -12.78 14.22 -2.77
C THR A 130 -12.38 13.47 -4.05
N GLN A 131 -11.09 13.20 -4.20
CA GLN A 131 -10.53 12.50 -5.37
C GLN A 131 -10.52 11.00 -5.11
N THR A 132 -11.11 10.21 -6.00
CA THR A 132 -11.25 8.75 -5.82
C THR A 132 -9.90 8.06 -5.65
N ARG A 133 -8.90 8.50 -6.41
CA ARG A 133 -7.51 8.04 -6.34
C ARG A 133 -6.87 8.28 -4.97
N LYS A 134 -7.07 9.46 -4.35
CA LYS A 134 -6.53 9.74 -3.01
C LYS A 134 -7.25 8.95 -1.93
N ILE A 135 -8.56 8.76 -2.05
CA ILE A 135 -9.33 7.89 -1.14
C ILE A 135 -8.78 6.46 -1.19
N LEU A 136 -8.63 5.89 -2.39
CA LEU A 136 -8.05 4.55 -2.56
C LEU A 136 -6.60 4.49 -2.07
N ALA A 137 -5.83 5.56 -2.24
CA ALA A 137 -4.48 5.61 -1.72
C ALA A 137 -4.47 5.48 -0.18
N MET A 138 -5.29 6.29 0.50
CA MET A 138 -5.40 6.25 1.97
C MET A 138 -5.97 4.92 2.47
N SER A 139 -6.93 4.31 1.74
CA SER A 139 -7.42 2.97 2.06
C SER A 139 -6.30 1.93 2.05
N SER A 140 -5.37 2.01 1.09
CA SER A 140 -4.24 1.07 1.06
C SER A 140 -3.24 1.32 2.19
N VAL A 141 -3.07 2.56 2.66
CA VAL A 141 -2.24 2.84 3.84
C VAL A 141 -2.85 2.17 5.07
N ALA A 142 -4.18 2.25 5.23
CA ALA A 142 -4.89 1.58 6.32
C ALA A 142 -4.82 0.06 6.22
N HIS A 143 -5.06 -0.53 5.05
CA HIS A 143 -4.99 -1.99 4.88
C HIS A 143 -3.57 -2.54 5.06
N MET A 144 -2.52 -1.82 4.63
CA MET A 144 -1.15 -2.21 4.95
C MET A 144 -0.85 -2.16 6.45
N GLY A 145 -1.53 -1.28 7.19
CA GLY A 145 -1.48 -1.26 8.65
C GLY A 145 -2.08 -2.51 9.28
N TRP A 146 -3.29 -2.88 8.86
CA TRP A 146 -3.93 -4.12 9.27
C TRP A 146 -3.09 -5.35 8.94
N LEU A 147 -2.47 -5.36 7.76
CA LEU A 147 -1.55 -6.40 7.33
C LEU A 147 -0.34 -6.51 8.27
N LEU A 148 0.31 -5.39 8.62
CA LEU A 148 1.44 -5.42 9.55
C LEU A 148 1.05 -5.96 10.93
N ILE A 149 -0.13 -5.57 11.44
CA ILE A 149 -0.65 -6.08 12.71
C ILE A 149 -0.90 -7.59 12.60
N ALA A 150 -1.59 -8.03 11.54
CA ALA A 150 -1.86 -9.44 11.29
C ALA A 150 -0.57 -10.24 11.19
N LEU A 151 0.42 -9.75 10.46
CA LEU A 151 1.70 -10.41 10.25
C LEU A 151 2.51 -10.57 11.55
N ALA A 152 2.42 -9.58 12.44
CA ALA A 152 3.06 -9.65 13.76
C ALA A 152 2.43 -10.71 14.68
N MET A 153 1.17 -11.10 14.43
CA MET A 153 0.45 -12.09 15.23
C MET A 153 0.47 -13.48 14.60
N ASN A 154 0.10 -13.57 13.32
CA ASN A 154 0.07 -14.82 12.57
C ASN A 154 0.29 -14.54 11.05
N PRO A 155 1.35 -15.11 10.45
CA PRO A 155 1.62 -14.94 9.02
C PRO A 155 0.47 -15.41 8.12
N ASP A 156 -0.26 -16.46 8.49
CA ASP A 156 -1.35 -16.99 7.65
C ASP A 156 -2.50 -15.98 7.53
N LEU A 157 -2.84 -15.27 8.62
CA LEU A 157 -3.83 -14.19 8.60
C LEU A 157 -3.38 -13.03 7.71
N ALA A 158 -2.09 -12.71 7.71
CA ALA A 158 -1.53 -11.70 6.83
C ALA A 158 -1.62 -12.10 5.35
N THR A 159 -1.50 -13.39 5.01
CA THR A 159 -1.66 -13.85 3.62
C THR A 159 -3.12 -13.72 3.17
N LEU A 160 -4.06 -14.12 4.03
CA LEU A 160 -5.49 -14.02 3.75
C LEU A 160 -5.91 -12.56 3.53
N THR A 161 -5.55 -11.67 4.45
CA THR A 161 -5.86 -10.23 4.36
C THR A 161 -5.27 -9.61 3.09
N MET A 162 -4.09 -10.06 2.65
CA MET A 162 -3.51 -9.63 1.39
C MET A 162 -4.26 -10.10 0.16
N VAL A 163 -4.68 -11.35 0.13
CA VAL A 163 -5.45 -11.90 -1.00
C VAL A 163 -6.77 -11.15 -1.14
N ILE A 164 -7.47 -10.93 -0.02
CA ILE A 164 -8.72 -10.15 0.00
C ILE A 164 -8.45 -8.72 -0.47
N TYR A 165 -7.43 -8.06 0.06
CA TYR A 165 -7.06 -6.70 -0.34
C TYR A 165 -6.77 -6.58 -1.85
N LEU A 166 -6.01 -7.52 -2.43
CA LEU A 166 -5.69 -7.53 -3.86
C LEU A 166 -6.94 -7.72 -4.72
N LEU A 167 -7.84 -8.63 -4.34
CA LEU A 167 -9.12 -8.84 -5.02
C LEU A 167 -10.01 -7.59 -4.95
N MET A 168 -10.14 -6.97 -3.78
CA MET A 168 -11.02 -5.82 -3.62
C MET A 168 -10.47 -4.55 -4.29
N THR A 169 -9.16 -4.34 -4.26
CA THR A 169 -8.56 -3.17 -4.90
C THR A 169 -8.54 -3.28 -6.42
N THR A 170 -8.22 -4.45 -6.97
CA THR A 170 -8.25 -4.67 -8.43
C THR A 170 -9.66 -4.49 -8.98
N THR A 171 -10.67 -5.05 -8.33
CA THR A 171 -12.09 -4.88 -8.72
C THR A 171 -12.50 -3.40 -8.68
N MET A 172 -12.17 -2.67 -7.61
CA MET A 172 -12.44 -1.23 -7.50
C MET A 172 -11.76 -0.41 -8.60
N PHE A 173 -10.45 -0.60 -8.83
CA PHE A 173 -9.74 0.15 -9.87
C PHE A 173 -10.30 -0.16 -11.26
N LEU A 174 -10.63 -1.42 -11.56
CA LEU A 174 -11.25 -1.78 -12.84
C LEU A 174 -12.62 -1.10 -13.01
N CYS A 175 -13.48 -1.10 -11.99
CA CYS A 175 -14.78 -0.43 -12.06
C CYS A 175 -14.65 1.09 -12.29
N LEU A 176 -13.72 1.74 -11.59
CA LEU A 176 -13.47 3.17 -11.76
C LEU A 176 -12.84 3.48 -13.13
N THR A 177 -12.01 2.58 -13.68
CA THR A 177 -11.47 2.75 -15.04
C THR A 177 -12.56 2.64 -16.10
N ALA A 178 -13.50 1.70 -15.95
CA ALA A 178 -14.60 1.50 -16.90
C ALA A 178 -15.59 2.67 -16.90
N THR A 179 -15.85 3.27 -15.72
CA THR A 179 -16.74 4.43 -15.56
C THR A 179 -16.03 5.78 -15.77
N ALA A 180 -14.70 5.79 -15.97
CA ALA A 180 -13.87 6.98 -16.10
C ALA A 180 -14.01 8.02 -14.95
N THR A 181 -14.37 7.56 -13.74
CA THR A 181 -14.68 8.40 -12.58
C THR A 181 -13.42 8.84 -11.82
N LYS A 182 -13.19 10.16 -11.71
CA LYS A 182 -12.01 10.72 -11.00
C LYS A 182 -12.37 11.38 -9.67
N THR A 183 -13.60 11.86 -9.54
CA THR A 183 -14.10 12.58 -8.37
C THR A 183 -15.36 11.93 -7.79
N LEU A 184 -15.69 12.26 -6.55
CA LEU A 184 -16.96 11.83 -5.93
C LEU A 184 -18.20 12.31 -6.71
N LEU A 185 -18.12 13.47 -7.37
CA LEU A 185 -19.22 13.97 -8.21
C LEU A 185 -19.38 13.12 -9.47
N ASP A 186 -18.30 12.68 -10.10
CA ASP A 186 -18.40 11.77 -11.25
C ASP A 186 -19.06 10.45 -10.83
N LEU A 187 -18.71 9.95 -9.64
CA LEU A 187 -19.26 8.72 -9.09
C LEU A 187 -20.77 8.81 -8.83
N SER A 188 -21.29 9.97 -8.41
CA SER A 188 -22.74 10.15 -8.20
C SER A 188 -23.53 10.06 -9.50
N THR A 189 -22.93 10.47 -10.62
CA THR A 189 -23.54 10.36 -11.96
C THR A 189 -23.35 9.01 -12.63
N ALA A 190 -22.52 8.12 -12.07
CA ALA A 190 -22.23 6.81 -12.69
C ALA A 190 -23.46 5.88 -12.72
N SER A 191 -24.43 6.07 -11.82
CA SER A 191 -25.62 5.22 -11.72
C SER A 191 -26.55 5.36 -12.93
N SER A 192 -26.59 6.55 -13.53
CA SER A 192 -27.39 6.79 -14.75
C SER A 192 -26.72 6.25 -16.01
N GLN A 193 -25.39 6.07 -16.00
CA GLN A 193 -24.66 5.51 -17.14
C GLN A 193 -24.62 3.98 -17.12
N SER A 194 -24.33 3.39 -15.97
CA SER A 194 -24.15 1.93 -15.86
C SER A 194 -24.54 1.45 -14.46
N PRO A 195 -25.82 1.10 -14.22
CA PRO A 195 -26.31 0.73 -12.89
C PRO A 195 -25.61 -0.52 -12.33
N THR A 196 -25.28 -1.49 -13.19
CA THR A 196 -24.57 -2.72 -12.79
C THR A 196 -23.17 -2.45 -12.25
N LEU A 197 -22.41 -1.52 -12.84
CA LEU A 197 -21.09 -1.15 -12.32
C LEU A 197 -21.21 -0.37 -11.01
N THR A 198 -22.28 0.41 -10.81
CA THR A 198 -22.47 1.10 -9.53
C THR A 198 -22.84 0.17 -8.39
N THR A 199 -23.60 -0.90 -8.64
CA THR A 199 -23.87 -1.92 -7.62
C THR A 199 -22.62 -2.74 -7.30
N THR A 200 -21.76 -3.03 -8.28
CA THR A 200 -20.49 -3.67 -7.97
C THR A 200 -19.61 -2.75 -7.13
N ILE A 201 -19.51 -1.45 -7.47
CA ILE A 201 -18.73 -0.47 -6.69
C ILE A 201 -19.24 -0.40 -5.24
N SER A 202 -20.56 -0.35 -5.02
CA SER A 202 -21.11 -0.27 -3.66
C SER A 202 -20.79 -1.52 -2.84
N ILE A 203 -20.97 -2.72 -3.41
CA ILE A 203 -20.64 -3.99 -2.74
C ILE A 203 -19.14 -4.03 -2.39
N THR A 204 -18.28 -3.64 -3.34
CA THR A 204 -16.82 -3.65 -3.12
C THR A 204 -16.35 -2.62 -2.09
N LEU A 205 -17.03 -1.47 -1.98
CA LEU A 205 -16.75 -0.46 -0.95
C LEU A 205 -17.17 -0.95 0.43
N LEU A 206 -18.35 -1.59 0.54
CA LEU A 206 -18.83 -2.16 1.80
C LEU A 206 -17.92 -3.28 2.30
N SER A 207 -17.39 -4.12 1.40
CA SER A 207 -16.43 -5.15 1.78
C SER A 207 -15.04 -4.59 2.12
N LEU A 208 -14.56 -3.55 1.43
CA LEU A 208 -13.34 -2.84 1.86
C LEU A 208 -13.50 -2.23 3.26
N GLY A 209 -14.73 -1.89 3.64
CA GLY A 209 -15.10 -1.37 4.95
C GLY A 209 -15.24 -2.42 6.06
N GLY A 210 -15.15 -3.73 5.77
CA GLY A 210 -15.22 -4.76 6.80
C GLY A 210 -16.63 -5.17 7.25
N LEU A 211 -17.67 -4.92 6.44
CA LEU A 211 -19.06 -5.12 6.85
C LEU A 211 -19.52 -6.59 6.65
N PRO A 212 -19.96 -7.30 7.71
CA PRO A 212 -20.69 -8.56 7.56
C PRO A 212 -21.99 -8.30 6.76
N PRO A 213 -22.38 -9.14 5.77
CA PRO A 213 -21.94 -10.52 5.47
C PRO A 213 -20.89 -10.65 4.35
N LEU A 214 -20.13 -9.60 4.05
CA LEU A 214 -19.14 -9.61 2.96
C LEU A 214 -17.81 -10.23 3.41
N THR A 215 -16.92 -10.49 2.45
CA THR A 215 -15.67 -11.23 2.68
C THR A 215 -14.53 -10.42 3.29
N GLY A 216 -14.58 -9.09 3.18
CA GLY A 216 -13.59 -8.18 3.73
C GLY A 216 -14.02 -7.71 5.10
#